data_AF-A0AAN8T1L1-F1
#
_entry.id   AF-A0AAN8T1L1-F1
#
_cell.length_a   1.000
_cell.length_b   1.000
_cell.length_c   1.000
_cell.angle_alpha   90.00
_cell.angle_beta   90.00
_cell.angle_gamma   90.00
#
_symmetry.space_group_name_H-M   'P 1'
#
loop_
_entity.id
_entity.type
_entity.pdbx_description
1 polymer ?
#
loop_
_entity_poly.entity_id
_entity_poly.type
_entity_poly.pdbx_seq_one_letter_code
_entity_poly.pdbx_strand_id
1 'polypeptide(L)'
;MFPCFHLEYSDFNSLKKSNYVFKSAGFSLRCLLSARTFGQNMNRGYEYRTRADKQVAFDDTPISSFDKGKNKRAQSLDFSTDQSSPIDGKISATQKSTPLAKMLATAKGDITRLLNMSSQYMLLPKICSTLSAVLLVYVAAPDLSAERVLALDKLKENLPQFSLTLRRAKKDKVEYYKKAAKKSLLIDELIKNQELHTDLKDCSDKLEIQISKVEARVKDAKTKKEAIQEQNLTLARMCFQKSSALDELEAEFHSLKEMKKLTDSYVARGRKLDRLQE
;
A
#
# COMPACT_ATOMS: atom_id res chain seq x y z
N MET A 1 -41.57 32.45 -25.32
CA MET A 1 -41.86 31.09 -24.84
C MET A 1 -40.61 30.25 -25.08
N PHE A 2 -39.71 30.22 -24.10
CA PHE A 2 -38.43 29.50 -24.16
C PHE A 2 -38.57 28.19 -23.40
N PRO A 3 -38.12 27.04 -23.92
CA PRO A 3 -38.02 25.84 -23.11
C PRO A 3 -36.89 26.02 -22.10
N CYS A 4 -37.23 25.80 -20.83
CA CYS A 4 -36.32 25.74 -19.71
C CYS A 4 -35.20 24.73 -19.96
N PHE A 5 -33.95 25.19 -19.91
CA PHE A 5 -32.81 24.30 -19.72
C PHE A 5 -32.80 23.87 -18.24
N HIS A 6 -33.31 22.67 -17.98
CA HIS A 6 -32.98 21.95 -16.75
C HIS A 6 -31.50 21.57 -16.83
N LEU A 7 -30.65 22.42 -16.24
CA LEU A 7 -29.32 22.01 -15.79
C LEU A 7 -29.54 21.12 -14.57
N GLU A 8 -29.47 19.80 -14.76
CA GLU A 8 -29.30 18.88 -13.64
C GLU A 8 -27.96 19.17 -12.98
N TYR A 9 -28.06 19.91 -11.88
CA TYR A 9 -27.00 20.20 -10.94
C TYR A 9 -26.80 18.97 -10.06
N SER A 10 -26.15 17.93 -10.61
CA SER A 10 -25.70 16.79 -9.82
C SER A 10 -24.18 16.86 -9.67
N ASP A 11 -23.74 16.86 -8.41
CA ASP A 11 -22.36 16.70 -7.92
C ASP A 11 -21.43 17.92 -7.83
N PHE A 12 -21.95 19.08 -7.41
CA PHE A 12 -21.11 20.16 -6.85
C PHE A 12 -21.43 20.54 -5.39
N ASN A 13 -22.21 19.72 -4.67
CA ASN A 13 -22.44 19.87 -3.23
C ASN A 13 -21.84 18.70 -2.44
N SER A 14 -20.51 18.63 -2.39
CA SER A 14 -19.83 17.94 -1.27
C SER A 14 -18.48 18.55 -0.86
N LEU A 15 -18.21 19.80 -1.25
CA LEU A 15 -16.94 20.49 -0.94
C LEU A 15 -17.11 21.81 -0.17
N LYS A 16 -18.22 21.95 0.56
CA LYS A 16 -18.42 23.00 1.56
C LYS A 16 -19.08 22.44 2.83
N LYS A 17 -18.31 21.67 3.60
CA LYS A 17 -18.39 21.58 5.08
C LYS A 17 -17.39 20.53 5.56
N SER A 18 -16.12 20.92 5.58
CA SER A 18 -15.10 20.29 6.42
C SER A 18 -13.93 21.25 6.52
N ASN A 19 -14.15 22.36 7.24
CA ASN A 19 -13.04 23.03 7.91
C ASN A 19 -12.57 22.10 9.04
N TYR A 20 -11.84 21.05 8.71
CA TYR A 20 -10.98 20.38 9.67
C TYR A 20 -9.59 20.96 9.50
N VAL A 21 -9.33 21.94 10.35
CA VAL A 21 -7.99 22.41 10.68
C VAL A 21 -7.19 21.19 11.12
N PHE A 22 -6.35 20.65 10.23
CA PHE A 22 -5.37 19.62 10.57
C PHE A 22 -4.23 20.32 11.33
N LYS A 23 -4.48 20.65 12.60
CA LYS A 23 -3.41 20.94 13.56
C LYS A 23 -2.82 19.59 13.99
N SER A 24 -1.55 19.42 13.68
CA SER A 24 -0.69 18.34 14.16
C SER A 24 -0.68 18.30 15.69
N ALA A 25 -1.43 17.37 16.29
CA ALA A 25 -1.18 16.87 17.63
C ALA A 25 -1.98 15.56 17.84
N GLY A 26 -1.26 14.44 17.95
CA GLY A 26 -1.74 13.21 18.59
C GLY A 26 -3.05 12.60 18.08
N PHE A 27 -3.03 11.96 16.91
CA PHE A 27 -4.09 11.00 16.58
C PHE A 27 -3.87 9.71 17.39
N SER A 28 -4.73 9.46 18.38
CA SER A 28 -4.76 8.19 19.10
C SER A 28 -5.21 7.07 18.16
N LEU A 29 -4.41 5.99 18.07
CA LEU A 29 -4.70 4.79 17.26
C LEU A 29 -6.08 4.15 17.55
N ARG A 30 -6.71 4.45 18.71
CA ARG A 30 -8.09 4.02 19.00
C ARG A 30 -9.12 4.57 18.01
N CYS A 31 -8.89 5.73 17.42
CA CYS A 31 -9.83 6.32 16.45
C CYS A 31 -9.83 5.58 15.10
N LEU A 32 -8.72 4.96 14.70
CA LEU A 32 -8.64 4.18 13.45
C LEU A 32 -9.35 2.83 13.56
N LEU A 33 -9.34 2.23 14.74
CA LEU A 33 -10.06 0.96 15.01
C LEU A 33 -11.58 1.16 15.06
N SER A 34 -12.09 2.27 15.61
CA SER A 34 -13.53 2.59 15.58
C SER A 34 -14.09 2.89 14.18
N ALA A 35 -13.26 3.33 13.23
CA ALA A 35 -13.71 3.53 11.85
C ALA A 35 -13.96 2.19 11.12
N ARG A 36 -13.29 1.10 11.54
CA ARG A 36 -13.43 -0.24 10.93
C ARG A 36 -14.76 -0.91 11.31
N THR A 37 -15.31 -0.66 12.49
CA THR A 37 -16.63 -1.18 12.91
C THR A 37 -17.79 -0.43 12.26
N PHE A 38 -17.62 0.85 11.90
CA PHE A 38 -18.66 1.61 11.19
C PHE A 38 -18.72 1.29 9.68
N GLY A 39 -17.58 1.04 9.04
CA GLY A 39 -17.50 0.72 7.60
C GLY A 39 -17.99 -0.68 7.21
N GLN A 40 -18.02 -1.64 8.15
CA GLN A 40 -18.47 -3.01 7.88
C GLN A 40 -20.00 -3.17 7.82
N ASN A 41 -20.77 -2.17 8.27
CA ASN A 41 -22.24 -2.23 8.26
C ASN A 41 -22.88 -1.71 6.95
N MET A 42 -22.09 -1.11 6.04
CA MET A 42 -22.60 -0.55 4.77
C MET A 42 -22.27 -1.39 3.53
N ASN A 43 -21.42 -2.41 3.62
CA ASN A 43 -20.96 -3.21 2.47
C ASN A 43 -21.64 -4.58 2.33
N ARG A 44 -22.82 -4.80 2.95
CA ARG A 44 -23.53 -6.09 2.88
C ARG A 44 -24.58 -6.19 1.77
N GLY A 45 -24.49 -5.35 0.75
CA GLY A 45 -25.31 -5.45 -0.46
C GLY A 45 -24.44 -5.16 -1.67
N TYR A 46 -24.59 -5.95 -2.73
CA TYR A 46 -23.91 -5.83 -4.04
C TYR A 46 -22.57 -6.57 -4.21
N GLU A 47 -22.53 -7.84 -3.81
CA GLU A 47 -21.79 -8.85 -4.59
C GLU A 47 -22.80 -9.62 -5.43
N TYR A 48 -22.83 -9.39 -6.76
CA TYR A 48 -23.17 -10.35 -7.82
C TYR A 48 -23.12 -9.65 -9.18
N ARG A 49 -22.03 -9.87 -9.95
CA ARG A 49 -22.06 -10.38 -11.35
C ARG A 49 -20.76 -10.12 -12.12
N THR A 50 -20.10 -11.24 -12.45
CA THR A 50 -19.45 -11.60 -13.72
C THR A 50 -18.34 -10.72 -14.30
N ARG A 51 -17.10 -11.13 -13.99
CA ARG A 51 -16.10 -11.67 -14.94
C ARG A 51 -16.50 -11.61 -16.43
N ALA A 52 -15.79 -10.78 -17.20
CA ALA A 52 -15.56 -11.00 -18.63
C ALA A 52 -14.28 -10.25 -19.05
N ASP A 53 -13.25 -11.02 -19.39
CA ASP A 53 -12.03 -10.58 -20.05
C ASP A 53 -12.32 -9.89 -21.38
N LYS A 54 -11.77 -8.68 -21.61
CA LYS A 54 -11.24 -8.28 -22.92
C LYS A 54 -10.08 -7.29 -22.73
N GLN A 55 -8.89 -7.76 -23.07
CA GLN A 55 -7.76 -6.92 -23.45
C GLN A 55 -8.18 -6.00 -24.61
N VAL A 56 -7.89 -4.71 -24.50
CA VAL A 56 -7.82 -3.82 -25.66
C VAL A 56 -6.39 -3.30 -25.69
N ALA A 57 -5.65 -3.78 -26.69
CA ALA A 57 -4.33 -3.31 -27.04
C ALA A 57 -4.40 -1.81 -27.40
N PHE A 58 -3.51 -1.02 -26.83
CA PHE A 58 -3.22 0.33 -27.32
C PHE A 58 -2.22 0.19 -28.47
N ASP A 59 -2.67 0.42 -29.70
CA ASP A 59 -1.79 0.58 -30.85
C ASP A 59 -1.16 1.99 -30.80
N ASP A 60 0.11 2.04 -30.42
CA ASP A 60 1.01 3.15 -30.74
C ASP A 60 1.63 2.87 -32.12
N THR A 61 1.25 3.65 -33.13
CA THR A 61 2.04 3.72 -34.37
C THR A 61 2.33 5.18 -34.72
N PRO A 62 3.61 5.57 -34.85
CA PRO A 62 4.00 6.90 -35.32
C PRO A 62 3.97 6.92 -36.85
N ILE A 63 3.28 7.88 -37.46
CA ILE A 63 3.32 8.06 -38.92
C ILE A 63 4.61 8.82 -39.27
N SER A 64 5.61 8.08 -39.78
CA SER A 64 6.79 8.63 -40.41
C SER A 64 6.50 9.05 -41.86
N SER A 65 7.14 10.15 -42.25
CA SER A 65 7.33 10.68 -43.60
C SER A 65 7.53 9.63 -44.72
N PHE A 66 6.86 9.83 -45.85
CA PHE A 66 7.35 9.38 -47.16
C PHE A 66 7.19 10.50 -48.18
N ASP A 67 8.34 10.87 -48.74
CA ASP A 67 8.51 11.78 -49.87
C ASP A 67 9.11 10.99 -51.03
N LYS A 68 8.85 11.49 -52.25
CA LYS A 68 9.43 11.13 -53.57
C LYS A 68 8.86 9.95 -54.36
N GLY A 69 8.25 10.31 -55.50
CA GLY A 69 7.95 9.39 -56.60
C GLY A 69 7.40 10.04 -57.88
N LYS A 70 8.14 10.99 -58.46
CA LYS A 70 8.12 11.52 -59.85
C LYS A 70 7.14 10.89 -60.87
N ASN A 71 6.38 11.71 -61.61
CA ASN A 71 6.65 12.01 -63.03
C ASN A 71 5.55 12.84 -63.74
N LYS A 72 5.99 14.01 -64.25
CA LYS A 72 5.76 14.54 -65.63
C LYS A 72 4.32 14.55 -66.17
N ARG A 73 3.75 15.75 -66.37
CA ARG A 73 3.66 16.42 -67.70
C ARG A 73 3.05 17.82 -67.52
N ALA A 74 3.87 18.85 -67.69
CA ALA A 74 3.39 20.16 -68.06
C ALA A 74 3.09 20.13 -69.57
N GLN A 75 1.91 20.58 -69.98
CA GLN A 75 1.69 21.07 -71.33
C GLN A 75 0.72 22.26 -71.24
N SER A 76 1.29 23.39 -71.61
CA SER A 76 0.72 24.69 -71.92
C SER A 76 -0.14 24.66 -73.19
N LEU A 77 -0.67 25.85 -73.53
CA LEU A 77 -1.42 26.27 -74.72
C LEU A 77 -2.93 26.04 -74.64
N ASP A 78 -3.80 26.95 -75.06
CA ASP A 78 -3.64 28.35 -75.50
C ASP A 78 -5.02 28.99 -75.53
N PHE A 79 -5.04 30.32 -75.45
CA PHE A 79 -6.19 31.14 -75.82
C PHE A 79 -6.46 31.00 -77.32
N SER A 80 -7.72 30.70 -77.70
CA SER A 80 -8.20 31.06 -79.04
C SER A 80 -9.67 31.43 -78.99
N THR A 81 -9.91 32.58 -79.59
CA THR A 81 -11.15 33.33 -79.78
C THR A 81 -11.96 32.77 -80.96
N ASP A 82 -13.29 32.93 -80.86
CA ASP A 82 -14.35 32.87 -81.88
C ASP A 82 -14.67 31.56 -82.62
N GLN A 83 -15.92 31.10 -82.50
CA GLN A 83 -16.98 31.30 -83.52
C GLN A 83 -18.33 30.65 -83.06
N SER A 84 -19.37 31.47 -83.08
CA SER A 84 -20.84 31.24 -83.14
C SER A 84 -21.45 29.82 -83.07
N SER A 85 -22.48 29.65 -82.23
CA SER A 85 -23.90 29.84 -82.61
C SER A 85 -24.86 29.50 -81.43
N PRO A 86 -26.11 30.03 -81.41
CA PRO A 86 -26.91 30.17 -80.21
C PRO A 86 -28.05 29.15 -80.14
N ILE A 87 -28.20 28.41 -79.04
CA ILE A 87 -29.46 27.73 -78.70
C ILE A 87 -29.68 27.80 -77.18
N ASP A 88 -30.49 28.79 -76.83
CA ASP A 88 -31.62 28.78 -75.89
C ASP A 88 -31.69 27.69 -74.79
N GLY A 89 -31.90 28.14 -73.54
CA GLY A 89 -32.43 27.26 -72.51
C GLY A 89 -31.92 27.48 -71.08
N LYS A 90 -32.64 28.33 -70.34
CA LYS A 90 -32.77 28.32 -68.87
C LYS A 90 -31.51 28.61 -68.04
N ILE A 91 -31.41 29.90 -67.71
CA ILE A 91 -30.72 30.43 -66.53
C ILE A 91 -31.38 29.84 -65.28
N SER A 92 -30.86 28.70 -64.81
CA SER A 92 -30.99 28.30 -63.42
C SER A 92 -30.08 29.23 -62.63
N ALA A 93 -30.66 30.30 -62.07
CA ALA A 93 -30.02 31.16 -61.09
C ALA A 93 -29.63 30.31 -59.87
N THR A 94 -28.49 29.63 -59.97
CA THR A 94 -27.82 29.07 -58.81
C THR A 94 -27.29 30.30 -58.09
N GLN A 95 -28.07 30.76 -57.13
CA GLN A 95 -27.75 31.85 -56.23
C GLN A 95 -26.41 31.49 -55.57
N LYS A 96 -25.30 31.92 -56.19
CA LYS A 96 -23.96 31.75 -55.62
C LYS A 96 -24.00 32.57 -54.35
N SER A 97 -24.15 31.90 -53.22
CA SER A 97 -24.08 32.53 -51.92
C SER A 97 -22.82 33.37 -51.88
N THR A 98 -22.97 34.63 -51.49
CA THR A 98 -21.84 35.53 -51.25
C THR A 98 -20.82 34.79 -50.40
N PRO A 99 -19.52 34.80 -50.72
CA PRO A 99 -18.51 33.98 -50.03
C PRO A 99 -18.59 34.01 -48.49
N LEU A 100 -18.99 35.16 -47.92
CA LEU A 100 -19.23 35.38 -46.50
C LEU A 100 -20.38 34.53 -45.91
N ALA A 101 -21.52 34.41 -46.61
CA ALA A 101 -22.67 33.64 -46.13
C ALA A 101 -22.37 32.14 -46.03
N LYS A 102 -21.55 31.62 -46.97
CA LYS A 102 -21.06 30.24 -46.93
C LYS A 102 -20.12 30.03 -45.74
N MET A 103 -19.18 30.95 -45.51
CA MET A 103 -18.26 30.88 -44.37
C MET A 103 -18.99 30.91 -43.01
N LEU A 104 -20.03 31.74 -42.88
CA LEU A 104 -20.85 31.82 -41.66
C LEU A 104 -21.66 30.54 -41.41
N ALA A 105 -22.26 29.95 -42.44
CA ALA A 105 -22.99 28.69 -42.32
C ALA A 105 -22.07 27.54 -41.88
N THR A 106 -20.86 27.48 -42.45
CA THR A 106 -19.83 26.51 -42.03
C THR A 106 -19.37 26.77 -40.59
N ALA A 107 -19.08 28.02 -40.23
CA ALA A 107 -18.65 28.39 -38.88
C ALA A 107 -19.70 28.02 -37.81
N LYS A 108 -20.99 28.24 -38.10
CA LYS A 108 -22.09 27.83 -37.22
C LYS A 108 -22.11 26.32 -37.00
N GLY A 109 -22.00 25.54 -38.07
CA GLY A 109 -21.94 24.07 -38.00
C GLY A 109 -20.71 23.58 -37.23
N ASP A 110 -19.56 24.20 -37.44
CA ASP A 110 -18.31 23.87 -36.77
C ASP A 110 -18.36 24.19 -35.26
N ILE A 111 -18.94 25.34 -34.87
CA ILE A 111 -19.15 25.67 -33.44
C ILE A 111 -20.02 24.61 -32.78
N THR A 112 -21.16 24.26 -33.39
CA THR A 112 -22.05 23.22 -32.84
C THR A 112 -21.32 21.88 -32.71
N ARG A 113 -20.55 21.47 -33.73
CA ARG A 113 -19.77 20.23 -33.67
C ARG A 113 -18.72 20.26 -32.56
N LEU A 114 -18.00 21.37 -32.40
CA LEU A 114 -16.91 21.51 -31.42
C LEU A 114 -17.44 21.59 -29.98
N LEU A 115 -18.56 22.29 -29.75
CA LEU A 115 -19.18 22.39 -28.42
C LEU A 115 -19.88 21.10 -27.99
N ASN A 116 -20.35 20.29 -28.96
CA ASN A 116 -20.94 18.98 -28.67
C ASN A 116 -19.90 17.87 -28.47
N MET A 117 -18.60 18.17 -28.56
CA MET A 117 -17.57 17.20 -28.20
C MET A 117 -17.57 16.96 -26.69
N SER A 118 -17.24 15.74 -26.27
CA SER A 118 -17.02 15.46 -24.85
C SER A 118 -16.02 16.45 -24.25
N SER A 119 -16.32 16.94 -23.05
CA SER A 119 -15.49 17.89 -22.30
C SER A 119 -14.05 17.41 -22.12
N GLN A 120 -13.82 16.09 -22.21
CA GLN A 120 -12.49 15.49 -22.18
C GLN A 120 -11.61 15.91 -23.36
N TYR A 121 -12.21 16.17 -24.52
CA TYR A 121 -11.55 16.54 -25.78
C TYR A 121 -11.75 18.01 -26.14
N MET A 122 -12.93 18.57 -25.85
CA MET A 122 -13.32 19.96 -26.19
C MET A 122 -12.29 21.01 -25.77
N LEU A 123 -11.62 20.79 -24.63
CA LEU A 123 -10.66 21.73 -24.05
C LEU A 123 -9.19 21.42 -24.37
N LEU A 124 -8.93 20.57 -25.37
CA LEU A 124 -7.58 20.37 -25.90
C LEU A 124 -7.11 21.66 -26.60
N PRO A 125 -5.82 22.02 -26.51
CA PRO A 125 -5.30 23.27 -27.08
C PRO A 125 -5.67 23.49 -28.55
N LYS A 126 -5.59 22.42 -29.36
CA LYS A 126 -5.95 22.44 -30.78
C LYS A 126 -7.44 22.72 -31.01
N ILE A 127 -8.30 22.11 -30.19
CA ILE A 127 -9.75 22.26 -30.30
C ILE A 127 -10.18 23.65 -29.79
N CYS A 128 -9.58 24.14 -28.70
CA CYS A 128 -9.77 25.50 -28.24
C CYS A 128 -9.34 26.54 -29.29
N SER A 129 -8.15 26.38 -29.89
CA SER A 129 -7.67 27.28 -30.94
C SER A 129 -8.60 27.30 -32.15
N THR A 130 -9.08 26.12 -32.56
CA THR A 130 -10.05 26.00 -33.66
C THR A 130 -11.38 26.68 -33.30
N LEU A 131 -11.91 26.44 -32.10
CA LEU A 131 -13.14 27.07 -31.61
C LEU A 131 -12.99 28.59 -31.54
N SER A 132 -11.86 29.12 -31.03
CA SER A 132 -11.59 30.56 -31.01
C SER A 132 -11.56 31.17 -32.42
N ALA A 133 -10.99 30.47 -33.40
CA ALA A 133 -10.94 30.93 -34.79
C ALA A 133 -12.33 30.93 -35.45
N VAL A 134 -13.14 29.91 -35.19
CA VAL A 134 -14.49 29.82 -35.73
C VAL A 134 -15.44 30.84 -35.06
N LEU A 135 -15.29 31.06 -33.75
CA LEU A 135 -16.02 32.10 -33.01
C LEU A 135 -15.73 33.50 -33.59
N LEU A 136 -14.48 33.78 -33.96
CA LEU A 136 -14.10 35.04 -34.62
C LEU A 136 -14.85 35.28 -35.94
N VAL A 137 -14.96 34.24 -36.78
CA VAL A 137 -15.71 34.33 -38.05
C VAL A 137 -17.21 34.52 -37.79
N TYR A 138 -17.75 33.83 -36.78
CA TYR A 138 -19.16 33.88 -36.45
C TYR A 138 -19.59 35.23 -35.85
N VAL A 139 -18.76 35.85 -35.00
CA VAL A 139 -19.01 37.18 -34.40
C VAL A 139 -19.13 38.28 -35.46
N ALA A 140 -18.47 38.14 -36.60
CA ALA A 140 -18.55 39.11 -37.71
C ALA A 140 -19.87 39.04 -38.52
N ALA A 141 -20.84 38.20 -38.12
CA ALA A 141 -22.13 38.10 -38.78
C ALA A 141 -22.99 39.37 -38.53
N PRO A 142 -23.58 39.97 -39.58
CA PRO A 142 -24.34 41.23 -39.47
C PRO A 142 -25.65 41.10 -38.66
N ASP A 143 -26.14 39.87 -38.45
CA ASP A 143 -27.46 39.61 -37.84
C ASP A 143 -27.39 39.24 -36.34
N LEU A 144 -26.22 39.36 -35.70
CA LEU A 144 -26.07 39.04 -34.27
C LEU A 144 -26.46 40.23 -33.39
N SER A 145 -27.22 39.96 -32.32
CA SER A 145 -27.49 40.98 -31.30
C SER A 145 -26.24 41.32 -30.50
N ALA A 146 -26.16 42.55 -30.00
CA ALA A 146 -25.02 43.04 -29.20
C ALA A 146 -24.71 42.15 -27.98
N GLU A 147 -25.75 41.63 -27.32
CA GLU A 147 -25.59 40.69 -26.19
C GLU A 147 -24.91 39.39 -26.59
N ARG A 148 -25.25 38.84 -27.77
CA ARG A 148 -24.65 37.60 -28.28
C ARG A 148 -23.19 37.80 -28.68
N VAL A 149 -22.88 38.92 -29.33
CA VAL A 149 -21.50 39.31 -29.65
C VAL A 149 -20.66 39.37 -28.37
N LEU A 150 -21.15 40.09 -27.36
CA LEU A 150 -20.46 40.23 -26.06
C LEU A 150 -20.26 38.87 -25.36
N ALA A 151 -21.25 37.98 -25.40
CA ALA A 151 -21.15 36.66 -24.80
C ALA A 151 -20.10 35.77 -25.51
N LEU A 152 -20.02 35.83 -26.84
CA LEU A 152 -19.06 35.07 -27.63
C LEU A 152 -17.63 35.58 -27.44
N ASP A 153 -17.44 36.89 -27.33
CA ASP A 153 -16.13 37.48 -27.00
C ASP A 153 -15.66 37.06 -25.61
N LYS A 154 -16.53 37.13 -24.59
CA LYS A 154 -16.22 36.62 -23.25
C LYS A 154 -15.89 35.13 -23.26
N LEU A 155 -16.62 34.31 -24.01
CA LEU A 155 -16.33 32.88 -24.14
C LEU A 155 -14.94 32.65 -24.72
N LYS A 156 -14.60 33.38 -25.79
CA LYS A 156 -13.30 33.31 -26.45
C LYS A 156 -12.16 33.71 -25.52
N GLU A 157 -12.32 34.81 -24.78
CA GLU A 157 -11.32 35.29 -23.80
C GLU A 157 -11.06 34.29 -22.68
N ASN A 158 -12.10 33.59 -22.20
CA ASN A 158 -11.98 32.64 -21.10
C ASN A 158 -11.55 31.23 -21.53
N LEU A 159 -11.65 30.89 -22.82
CA LEU A 159 -11.37 29.54 -23.33
C LEU A 159 -9.94 29.03 -23.01
N PRO A 160 -8.87 29.83 -23.13
CA PRO A 160 -7.52 29.40 -22.74
C PRO A 160 -7.43 29.06 -21.25
N GLN A 161 -8.09 29.84 -20.39
CA GLN A 161 -8.09 29.63 -18.94
C GLN A 161 -8.83 28.34 -18.56
N PHE A 162 -9.97 28.06 -19.19
CA PHE A 162 -10.68 26.79 -19.00
C PHE A 162 -9.82 25.59 -19.43
N SER A 163 -9.15 25.68 -20.58
CA SER A 163 -8.23 24.62 -21.05
C SER A 163 -7.08 24.37 -20.08
N LEU A 164 -6.45 25.43 -19.58
CA LEU A 164 -5.36 25.34 -18.60
C LEU A 164 -5.82 24.72 -17.29
N THR A 165 -6.96 25.18 -16.77
CA THR A 165 -7.54 24.72 -15.50
C THR A 165 -7.90 23.24 -15.54
N LEU A 166 -8.58 22.79 -16.61
CA LEU A 166 -8.92 21.37 -16.76
C LEU A 166 -7.66 20.49 -16.85
N ARG A 167 -6.64 20.92 -17.58
CA ARG A 167 -5.38 20.16 -17.71
C ARG A 167 -4.67 20.01 -16.36
N ARG A 168 -4.61 21.08 -15.57
CA ARG A 168 -4.07 21.03 -14.20
C ARG A 168 -4.89 20.08 -13.33
N ALA A 169 -6.21 20.24 -13.30
CA ALA A 169 -7.09 19.36 -12.53
C ALA A 169 -6.95 17.87 -12.92
N LYS A 170 -6.78 17.55 -14.22
CA LYS A 170 -6.50 16.18 -14.67
C LYS A 170 -5.16 15.67 -14.15
N LYS A 171 -4.10 16.48 -14.22
CA LYS A 171 -2.78 16.11 -13.70
C LYS A 171 -2.83 15.87 -12.19
N ASP A 172 -3.48 16.77 -11.46
CA ASP A 172 -3.62 16.68 -10.00
C ASP A 172 -4.44 15.45 -9.60
N LYS A 173 -5.50 15.12 -10.34
CA LYS A 173 -6.30 13.90 -10.14
C LYS A 173 -5.44 12.64 -10.32
N VAL A 174 -4.63 12.56 -11.38
CA VAL A 174 -3.73 11.42 -11.62
C VAL A 174 -2.69 11.31 -10.51
N GLU A 175 -2.08 12.43 -10.11
CA GLU A 175 -1.09 12.45 -9.04
C GLU A 175 -1.70 12.05 -7.68
N TYR A 176 -2.92 12.51 -7.40
CA TYR A 176 -3.68 12.13 -6.22
C TYR A 176 -3.86 10.62 -6.14
N TYR A 177 -4.38 9.97 -7.19
CA TYR A 177 -4.57 8.52 -7.18
C TYR A 177 -3.25 7.75 -7.08
N LYS A 178 -2.19 8.24 -7.74
CA LYS A 178 -0.84 7.67 -7.59
C LYS A 178 -0.36 7.72 -6.14
N LYS A 179 -0.54 8.85 -5.45
CA LYS A 179 -0.18 9.02 -4.03
C LYS A 179 -1.09 8.20 -3.11
N ALA A 180 -2.40 8.15 -3.39
CA ALA A 180 -3.36 7.36 -2.61
C ALA A 180 -3.06 5.86 -2.67
N ALA A 181 -2.71 5.33 -3.85
CA ALA A 181 -2.30 3.92 -4.01
C ALA A 181 -1.04 3.60 -3.19
N LYS A 182 -0.02 4.47 -3.26
CA LYS A 182 1.20 4.33 -2.44
C LYS A 182 0.89 4.36 -0.94
N LYS A 183 0.02 5.28 -0.51
CA LYS A 183 -0.43 5.37 0.89
C LYS A 183 -1.12 4.08 1.34
N SER A 184 -1.98 3.51 0.50
CA SER A 184 -2.66 2.24 0.83
C SER A 184 -1.65 1.11 1.07
N LEU A 185 -0.66 0.94 0.18
CA LEU A 185 0.37 -0.07 0.34
C LEU A 185 1.17 0.08 1.64
N LEU A 186 1.55 1.32 1.98
CA LEU A 186 2.26 1.59 3.23
C LEU A 186 1.40 1.31 4.48
N ILE A 187 0.09 1.56 4.41
CA ILE A 187 -0.83 1.23 5.51
C ILE A 187 -0.91 -0.29 5.68
N ASP A 188 -1.05 -1.05 4.59
CA ASP A 188 -1.13 -2.51 4.64
C ASP A 188 0.16 -3.13 5.21
N GLU A 189 1.33 -2.60 4.81
CA GLU A 189 2.63 -3.02 5.35
C GLU A 189 2.77 -2.69 6.84
N LEU A 190 2.33 -1.50 7.25
CA LEU A 190 2.35 -1.09 8.66
C LEU A 190 1.45 -1.98 9.53
N ILE A 191 0.27 -2.37 9.02
CA ILE A 191 -0.62 -3.31 9.71
C ILE A 191 0.07 -4.67 9.90
N LYS A 192 0.65 -5.23 8.83
CA LYS A 192 1.38 -6.51 8.90
C LYS A 192 2.54 -6.49 9.89
N ASN A 193 3.31 -5.40 9.90
CA ASN A 193 4.42 -5.24 10.83
C ASN A 193 3.93 -5.11 12.28
N GLN A 194 2.77 -4.47 12.50
CA GLN A 194 2.18 -4.36 13.84
C GLN A 194 1.64 -5.70 14.36
N GLU A 195 1.04 -6.51 13.48
CA GLU A 195 0.62 -7.88 13.80
C GLU A 195 1.84 -8.74 14.18
N LEU A 196 2.88 -8.74 13.34
CA LEU A 196 4.12 -9.45 13.62
C LEU A 196 4.78 -9.02 14.95
N HIS A 197 4.80 -7.72 15.23
CA HIS A 197 5.34 -7.22 16.49
C HIS A 197 4.55 -7.73 17.69
N THR A 198 3.23 -7.81 17.59
CA THR A 198 2.37 -8.36 18.65
C THR A 198 2.67 -9.84 18.89
N ASP A 199 2.81 -10.63 17.82
CA ASP A 199 3.12 -12.06 17.91
C ASP A 199 4.52 -12.30 18.52
N LEU A 200 5.52 -11.53 18.08
CA LEU A 200 6.88 -11.61 18.63
C LEU A 200 6.91 -11.24 20.11
N LYS A 201 6.13 -10.24 20.52
CA LYS A 201 6.02 -9.85 21.93
C LYS A 201 5.41 -10.98 22.77
N ASP A 202 4.32 -11.61 22.33
CA ASP A 202 3.72 -12.74 23.02
C ASP A 202 4.69 -13.94 23.13
N CYS A 203 5.46 -14.22 22.08
CA CYS A 203 6.53 -15.23 22.13
C CYS A 203 7.62 -14.87 23.14
N SER A 204 8.05 -13.60 23.16
CA SER A 204 9.06 -13.11 24.12
C SER A 204 8.59 -13.27 25.56
N ASP A 205 7.37 -12.85 25.86
CA ASP A 205 6.77 -12.96 27.19
C ASP A 205 6.70 -14.44 27.66
N LYS A 206 6.34 -15.36 26.74
CA LYS A 206 6.35 -16.81 27.01
C LYS A 206 7.74 -17.35 27.31
N LEU A 207 8.75 -16.91 26.56
CA LEU A 207 10.13 -17.34 26.79
C LEU A 207 10.66 -16.82 28.13
N GLU A 208 10.35 -15.59 28.50
CA GLU A 208 10.76 -15.01 29.78
C GLU A 208 10.19 -15.77 30.98
N ILE A 209 8.93 -16.21 30.90
CA ILE A 209 8.32 -17.10 31.89
C ILE A 209 9.07 -18.44 31.98
N GLN A 210 9.44 -19.04 30.84
CA GLN A 210 10.16 -20.31 30.82
C GLN A 210 11.58 -20.16 31.41
N ILE A 211 12.29 -19.10 31.06
CA ILE A 211 13.62 -18.77 31.60
C ILE A 211 13.53 -18.64 33.12
N SER A 212 12.58 -17.84 33.62
CA SER A 212 12.36 -17.66 35.06
C SER A 212 12.12 -18.98 35.79
N LYS A 213 11.36 -19.90 35.19
CA LYS A 213 11.09 -21.23 35.74
C LYS A 213 12.34 -22.11 35.78
N VAL A 214 13.17 -22.07 34.72
CA VAL A 214 14.43 -22.81 34.67
C VAL A 214 15.42 -22.26 35.69
N GLU A 215 15.55 -20.94 35.81
CA GLU A 215 16.42 -20.30 36.81
C GLU A 215 16.06 -20.70 38.24
N ALA A 216 14.76 -20.73 38.57
CA ALA A 216 14.30 -21.19 39.88
C ALA A 216 14.70 -22.65 40.15
N ARG A 217 14.55 -23.53 39.15
CA ARG A 217 14.95 -24.95 39.25
C ARG A 217 16.46 -25.11 39.40
N VAL A 218 17.25 -24.30 38.70
CA VAL A 218 18.72 -24.33 38.82
C VAL A 218 19.15 -23.90 40.23
N LYS A 219 18.52 -22.85 40.80
CA LYS A 219 18.79 -22.43 42.18
C LYS A 219 18.46 -23.52 43.19
N ASP A 220 17.30 -24.17 43.07
CA ASP A 220 16.90 -25.29 43.94
C ASP A 220 17.82 -26.52 43.78
N ALA A 221 18.23 -26.86 42.56
CA ALA A 221 19.17 -27.95 42.33
C ALA A 221 20.54 -27.67 42.95
N LYS A 222 21.00 -26.40 42.89
CA LYS A 222 22.27 -25.99 43.48
C LYS A 222 22.26 -26.12 45.01
N THR A 223 21.22 -25.65 45.68
CA THR A 223 21.11 -25.75 47.15
C THR A 223 21.04 -27.21 47.60
N LYS A 224 20.29 -28.07 46.88
CA LYS A 224 20.25 -29.52 47.14
C LYS A 224 21.62 -30.18 46.98
N LYS A 225 22.38 -29.79 45.96
CA LYS A 225 23.75 -30.30 45.75
C LYS A 225 24.67 -29.94 46.92
N GLU A 226 24.61 -28.69 47.39
CA GLU A 226 25.41 -28.21 48.53
C GLU A 226 25.05 -28.99 49.81
N ALA A 227 23.77 -29.19 50.08
CA ALA A 227 23.31 -29.99 51.24
C ALA A 227 23.78 -31.45 51.18
N ILE A 228 23.73 -32.09 50.00
CA ILE A 228 24.23 -33.47 49.81
C ILE A 228 25.74 -33.52 50.05
N GLN A 229 26.50 -32.53 49.57
CA GLN A 229 27.93 -32.45 49.79
C GLN A 229 28.28 -32.34 51.29
N GLU A 230 27.54 -31.53 52.03
CA GLU A 230 27.71 -31.39 53.49
C GLU A 230 27.38 -32.68 54.25
N GLN A 231 26.29 -33.36 53.86
CA GLN A 231 25.92 -34.67 54.42
C GLN A 231 27.01 -35.71 54.16
N ASN A 232 27.55 -35.78 52.94
CA ASN A 232 28.64 -36.69 52.59
C ASN A 232 29.91 -36.43 53.42
N LEU A 233 30.28 -35.16 53.62
CA LEU A 233 31.42 -34.80 54.46
C LEU A 233 31.21 -35.16 55.93
N THR A 234 29.97 -35.08 56.41
CA THR A 234 29.60 -35.46 57.77
C THR A 234 29.67 -36.98 57.95
N LEU A 235 29.09 -37.73 57.02
CA LEU A 235 29.17 -39.20 57.00
C LEU A 235 30.61 -39.69 56.91
N ALA A 236 31.43 -39.11 56.04
CA ALA A 236 32.85 -39.46 55.92
C ALA A 236 33.60 -39.28 57.25
N ARG A 237 33.35 -38.18 57.97
CA ARG A 237 33.93 -37.94 59.30
C ARG A 237 33.48 -38.98 60.32
N MET A 238 32.18 -39.31 60.35
CA MET A 238 31.65 -40.33 61.27
C MET A 238 32.24 -41.71 60.98
N CYS A 239 32.33 -42.11 59.70
CA CYS A 239 32.96 -43.36 59.30
C CYS A 239 34.42 -43.40 59.74
N PHE A 240 35.19 -42.33 59.50
CA PHE A 240 36.59 -42.24 59.93
C PHE A 240 36.75 -42.41 61.44
N GLN A 241 35.92 -41.72 62.24
CA GLN A 241 35.94 -41.85 63.69
C GLN A 241 35.63 -43.27 64.16
N LYS A 242 34.65 -43.94 63.52
CA LYS A 242 34.29 -45.32 63.83
C LYS A 242 35.39 -46.31 63.44
N SER A 243 36.04 -46.11 62.30
CA SER A 243 37.20 -46.89 61.89
C SER A 243 38.36 -46.76 62.89
N SER A 244 38.70 -45.53 63.29
CA SER A 244 39.75 -45.30 64.30
C SER A 244 39.45 -45.99 65.63
N ALA A 245 38.21 -45.89 66.12
CA ALA A 245 37.81 -46.56 67.36
C ALA A 245 37.85 -48.10 67.24
N LEU A 246 37.59 -48.65 66.05
CA LEU A 246 37.70 -50.08 65.78
C LEU A 246 39.17 -50.53 65.81
N ASP A 247 40.07 -49.75 65.19
CA ASP A 247 41.51 -50.02 65.20
C ASP A 247 42.07 -50.01 66.63
N GLU A 248 41.64 -49.05 67.46
CA GLU A 248 41.99 -48.98 68.89
C GLU A 248 41.52 -50.24 69.64
N LEU A 249 40.26 -50.64 69.45
CA LEU A 249 39.69 -51.83 70.11
C LEU A 249 40.37 -53.12 69.65
N GLU A 250 40.75 -53.23 68.38
CA GLU A 250 41.46 -54.38 67.83
C GLU A 250 42.86 -54.51 68.46
N ALA A 251 43.56 -53.39 68.65
CA ALA A 251 44.84 -53.35 69.36
C ALA A 251 44.70 -53.78 70.83
N GLU A 252 43.68 -53.28 71.54
CA GLU A 252 43.36 -53.69 72.91
C GLU A 252 43.07 -55.20 73.00
N PHE A 253 42.28 -55.73 72.07
CA PHE A 253 41.91 -57.15 72.03
C PHE A 253 43.15 -58.03 71.79
N HIS A 254 44.08 -57.58 70.94
CA HIS A 254 45.35 -58.28 70.72
C HIS A 254 46.18 -58.35 72.00
N SER A 255 46.32 -57.23 72.72
CA SER A 255 46.99 -57.18 74.02
C SER A 255 46.34 -58.11 75.05
N LEU A 256 45.00 -58.11 75.14
CA LEU A 256 44.25 -58.96 76.04
C LEU A 256 44.45 -60.45 75.73
N LYS A 257 44.53 -60.81 74.44
CA LYS A 257 44.78 -62.17 73.98
C LYS A 257 46.15 -62.67 74.41
N GLU A 258 47.19 -61.84 74.35
CA GLU A 258 48.53 -62.19 74.85
C GLU A 258 48.56 -62.32 76.38
N MET A 259 47.92 -61.41 77.11
CA MET A 259 47.77 -61.56 78.57
C MET A 259 47.05 -62.85 78.95
N LYS A 260 45.97 -63.21 78.25
CA LYS A 260 45.25 -64.46 78.48
C LYS A 260 46.16 -65.67 78.29
N LYS A 261 46.95 -65.73 77.20
CA LYS A 261 47.91 -66.84 76.98
C LYS A 261 48.90 -66.98 78.12
N LEU A 262 49.42 -65.87 78.64
CA LEU A 262 50.32 -65.87 79.81
C LEU A 262 49.63 -66.43 81.04
N THR A 263 48.42 -65.95 81.35
CA THR A 263 47.63 -66.41 82.49
C THR A 263 47.30 -67.90 82.37
N ASP A 264 46.85 -68.36 81.20
CA ASP A 264 46.56 -69.77 80.93
C ASP A 264 47.81 -70.65 81.13
N SER A 265 49.00 -70.17 80.71
CA SER A 265 50.29 -70.82 80.96
C SER A 265 50.65 -70.91 82.45
N TYR A 266 50.41 -69.85 83.23
CA TYR A 266 50.61 -69.87 84.68
C TYR A 266 49.67 -70.86 85.36
N VAL A 267 48.39 -70.86 85.00
CA VAL A 267 47.38 -71.78 85.53
C VAL A 267 47.74 -73.24 85.19
N ALA A 268 48.23 -73.51 83.98
CA ALA A 268 48.68 -74.84 83.59
C ALA A 268 49.90 -75.31 84.40
N ARG A 269 50.84 -74.41 84.73
CA ARG A 269 51.99 -74.71 85.60
C ARG A 269 51.57 -74.98 87.05
N GLY A 270 50.68 -74.18 87.62
CA GLY A 270 50.13 -74.42 88.97
C GLY A 270 49.51 -75.81 89.09
N ARG A 271 48.63 -76.17 88.14
CA ARG A 271 48.01 -77.52 88.10
C ARG A 271 48.97 -78.69 87.91
N LYS A 272 50.20 -78.43 87.45
CA LYS A 272 51.24 -79.46 87.30
C LYS A 272 52.06 -79.63 88.58
N LEU A 273 52.20 -78.55 89.37
CA LEU A 273 52.82 -78.58 90.70
C LEU A 273 51.91 -79.25 91.72
N ASP A 274 50.61 -78.96 91.70
CA ASP A 274 49.64 -79.59 92.61
C ASP A 274 49.60 -81.12 92.42
N ARG A 275 49.74 -81.59 91.18
CA ARG A 275 49.80 -83.03 90.85
C ARG A 275 51.13 -83.73 91.18
N LEU A 276 52.16 -82.99 91.59
CA LEU A 276 53.43 -83.55 92.07
C LEU A 276 53.47 -83.60 93.61
N GLN A 277 52.46 -83.07 94.30
CA GLN A 277 52.32 -83.07 95.75
C GLN A 277 51.26 -84.07 96.26
N GLU A 278 50.54 -84.73 95.36
CA GLU A 278 49.75 -85.95 95.61
C GLU A 278 50.59 -87.21 95.33
#